data_AF-A0A258LPX2-F1
#
_entry.id   AF-A0A258LPX2-F1
#
_cell.length_a   1.000
_cell.length_b   1.000
_cell.length_c   1.000
_cell.angle_alpha   90.00
_cell.angle_beta   90.00
_cell.angle_gamma   90.00
#
_symmetry.space_group_name_H-M   'P 1'
#
loop_
_entity.id
_entity.type
_entity.pdbx_description
1 polymer ?
#
loop_
_entity_poly.entity_id
_entity_poly.type
_entity_poly.pdbx_seq_one_letter_code
_entity_poly.pdbx_strand_id
1 'polypeptide(L)'
;MACNPNHSVIVSACAGSGKTWLLVARMVRLLLAGAKPQEILALTFTRKAAQEMRDRLYGLLEQFSNMTDEQLIHELKIRGLDHVEAKKLLPQARALYLKVLMSPQSIVIDTFHGWFGKLLGAAPISAEVQPGFNLREDAKRLQEECMQDWWGDLP
;
A
#
# COMPACT_ATOMS: atom_id res chain seq x y z
N MET A 1 -12.29 8.53 -13.86
CA MET A 1 -12.24 8.63 -12.37
C MET A 1 -10.84 8.32 -11.86
N ALA A 2 -10.47 8.83 -10.69
CA ALA A 2 -9.16 8.62 -10.07
C ALA A 2 -8.83 7.15 -9.72
N CYS A 3 -9.83 6.26 -9.68
CA CYS A 3 -9.62 4.82 -9.48
C CYS A 3 -9.25 4.07 -10.77
N ASN A 4 -9.27 4.70 -11.95
CA ASN A 4 -8.93 4.03 -13.20
C ASN A 4 -7.41 3.71 -13.22
N PRO A 5 -7.03 2.43 -13.37
CA PRO A 5 -5.63 2.00 -13.31
C PRO A 5 -4.79 2.47 -14.49
N ASN A 6 -5.40 2.84 -15.62
CA ASN A 6 -4.70 3.22 -16.86
C ASN A 6 -4.21 4.68 -16.87
N HIS A 7 -4.41 5.43 -15.78
CA HIS A 7 -4.02 6.83 -15.69
C HIS A 7 -3.25 7.11 -14.40
N SER A 8 -2.17 7.88 -14.51
CA SER A 8 -1.54 8.54 -13.37
C SER A 8 -2.41 9.71 -12.93
N VAL A 9 -2.65 9.83 -11.62
CA VAL A 9 -3.57 10.84 -11.07
C VAL A 9 -2.97 11.49 -9.84
N ILE A 10 -3.22 12.80 -9.71
CA ILE A 10 -2.97 13.55 -8.49
C ILE A 10 -4.33 13.87 -7.89
N VAL A 11 -4.50 13.60 -6.60
CA VAL A 11 -5.77 13.82 -5.89
C VAL A 11 -5.52 14.83 -4.80
N SER A 12 -6.00 16.06 -5.01
CA SER A 12 -6.07 17.06 -3.95
C SER A 12 -7.36 16.84 -3.15
N ALA A 13 -7.24 16.67 -1.84
CA ALA A 13 -8.40 16.36 -1.01
C ALA A 13 -8.21 16.85 0.43
N CYS A 14 -9.20 17.59 0.95
CA CYS A 14 -9.23 18.08 2.33
C CYS A 14 -9.27 16.92 3.35
N ALA A 15 -9.01 17.18 4.63
CA ALA A 15 -9.25 16.18 5.67
C ALA A 15 -10.70 15.64 5.58
N GLY A 16 -10.90 14.34 5.79
CA GLY A 16 -12.24 13.71 5.74
C GLY A 16 -12.83 13.44 4.34
N SER A 17 -12.21 13.89 3.25
CA SER A 17 -12.74 13.76 1.87
C SER A 17 -12.64 12.37 1.21
N GLY A 18 -12.32 11.30 1.97
CA GLY A 18 -12.30 9.94 1.43
C GLY A 18 -11.03 9.52 0.67
N LYS A 19 -9.89 10.21 0.85
CA LYS A 19 -8.60 9.80 0.24
C LYS A 19 -8.24 8.33 0.47
N THR A 20 -8.42 7.87 1.71
CA THR A 20 -8.13 6.48 2.08
C THR A 20 -9.03 5.52 1.34
N TRP A 21 -10.33 5.83 1.24
CA TRP A 21 -11.28 5.06 0.45
C TRP A 21 -10.86 5.00 -1.03
N LEU A 22 -10.41 6.13 -1.58
CA LEU A 22 -9.97 6.22 -2.97
C LEU A 22 -8.71 5.38 -3.25
N LEU A 23 -7.73 5.38 -2.35
CA LEU A 23 -6.53 4.55 -2.47
C LEU A 23 -6.88 3.05 -2.43
N VAL A 24 -7.75 2.64 -1.52
CA VAL A 24 -8.24 1.26 -1.44
C VAL A 24 -9.02 0.88 -2.70
N ALA A 25 -9.91 1.75 -3.17
CA ALA A 25 -10.65 1.56 -4.42
C ALA A 25 -9.71 1.40 -5.62
N ARG A 26 -8.64 2.19 -5.68
CA ARG A 26 -7.63 2.11 -6.75
C ARG A 26 -6.85 0.79 -6.69
N MET A 27 -6.46 0.31 -5.51
CA MET A 27 -5.82 -1.00 -5.37
C MET A 27 -6.73 -2.14 -5.83
N VAL A 28 -8.02 -2.12 -5.45
CA VAL A 28 -9.01 -3.09 -5.95
C VAL A 28 -9.10 -3.04 -7.49
N ARG A 29 -9.14 -1.85 -8.09
CA ARG A 29 -9.20 -1.70 -9.55
C ARG A 29 -7.94 -2.21 -10.25
N LEU A 30 -6.75 -2.05 -9.65
CA LEU A 30 -5.49 -2.64 -10.15
C LEU A 30 -5.54 -4.18 -10.11
N LEU A 31 -5.99 -4.76 -9.01
CA LEU A 31 -6.14 -6.22 -8.89
C LEU A 31 -7.15 -6.78 -9.90
N LEU A 32 -8.28 -6.10 -10.11
CA LEU A 32 -9.28 -6.46 -11.13
C LEU A 32 -8.74 -6.32 -12.55
N ALA A 33 -7.83 -5.37 -12.80
CA ALA A 33 -7.14 -5.23 -14.07
C ALA A 33 -6.07 -6.30 -14.32
N GLY A 34 -5.84 -7.21 -13.35
CA GLY A 34 -4.95 -8.35 -13.50
C GLY A 34 -3.61 -8.21 -12.78
N ALA A 35 -3.33 -7.07 -12.14
CA ALA A 35 -2.11 -6.89 -11.37
C ALA A 35 -2.00 -7.97 -10.28
N LYS A 36 -0.79 -8.53 -10.13
CA LYS A 36 -0.47 -9.41 -9.01
C LYS A 36 -0.32 -8.57 -7.73
N PRO A 37 -0.61 -9.13 -6.55
CA PRO A 37 -0.45 -8.42 -5.28
C PRO A 37 0.90 -7.70 -5.12
N GLN A 38 2.01 -8.40 -5.41
CA GLN A 38 3.38 -7.89 -5.33
C GLN A 38 3.72 -6.77 -6.35
N GLU A 39 2.90 -6.56 -7.37
CA GLU A 39 3.09 -5.48 -8.36
C GLU A 39 2.49 -4.15 -7.87
N ILE A 40 1.80 -4.16 -6.73
CA ILE A 40 1.17 -2.98 -6.14
C ILE A 40 1.98 -2.52 -4.92
N LEU A 41 2.55 -1.32 -5.03
CA LEU A 41 3.25 -0.62 -3.96
C LEU A 41 2.43 0.60 -3.51
N ALA A 42 1.98 0.59 -2.26
CA ALA A 42 1.31 1.72 -1.61
C ALA A 42 2.16 2.23 -0.45
N LEU A 43 2.58 3.49 -0.53
CA LEU A 43 3.43 4.14 0.47
C LEU A 43 2.65 5.19 1.26
N THR A 44 2.95 5.31 2.54
CA THR A 44 2.39 6.35 3.43
C THR A 44 3.42 6.84 4.44
N PHE A 45 3.07 7.86 5.23
CA PHE A 45 3.98 8.46 6.21
C PHE A 45 4.02 7.69 7.54
N THR A 46 2.94 7.01 7.92
CA THR A 46 2.85 6.39 9.25
C THR A 46 2.52 4.91 9.17
N ARG A 47 3.10 4.12 10.09
CA ARG A 47 2.80 2.69 10.24
C ARG A 47 1.30 2.45 10.49
N LYS A 48 0.67 3.34 11.27
CA LYS A 48 -0.78 3.31 11.54
C LYS A 48 -1.60 3.44 10.26
N ALA A 49 -1.28 4.40 9.39
CA ALA A 49 -1.99 4.56 8.12
C ALA A 49 -1.77 3.36 7.18
N ALA A 50 -0.56 2.77 7.19
CA ALA A 50 -0.27 1.58 6.39
C ALA A 50 -1.10 0.38 6.88
N GLN A 51 -1.22 0.19 8.20
CA GLN A 51 -2.04 -0.85 8.79
C GLN A 51 -3.53 -0.64 8.50
N GLU A 52 -4.04 0.58 8.72
CA GLU A 52 -5.44 0.91 8.43
C GLU A 52 -5.80 0.66 6.96
N MET A 53 -4.89 0.99 6.03
CA MET A 53 -5.09 0.76 4.61
C MET A 53 -5.10 -0.75 4.27
N ARG A 54 -4.25 -1.55 4.92
CA ARG A 54 -4.29 -3.02 4.82
C ARG A 54 -5.63 -3.56 5.30
N ASP A 55 -6.04 -3.21 6.51
CA ASP A 55 -7.27 -3.72 7.12
C ASP A 55 -8.50 -3.38 6.26
N ARG A 56 -8.57 -2.15 5.74
CA ARG A 56 -9.64 -1.73 4.82
C ARG A 56 -9.63 -2.51 3.51
N LEU A 57 -8.47 -2.79 2.94
CA LEU A 57 -8.38 -3.55 1.70
C LEU A 57 -8.82 -5.00 1.90
N TYR A 58 -8.27 -5.70 2.89
CA TYR A 58 -8.61 -7.09 3.16
C TYR A 58 -10.08 -7.24 3.56
N GLY A 59 -10.59 -6.39 4.46
CA GLY A 59 -11.99 -6.40 4.85
C GLY A 59 -12.94 -6.15 3.69
N LEU A 60 -12.57 -5.28 2.74
CA LEU A 60 -13.36 -5.06 1.53
C LEU A 60 -13.37 -6.27 0.60
N LEU A 61 -12.21 -6.91 0.39
CA LEU A 61 -12.13 -8.11 -0.45
C LEU A 61 -12.92 -9.27 0.16
N GLU A 62 -12.86 -9.43 1.48
CA GLU A 62 -13.68 -10.40 2.21
C GLU A 62 -15.18 -10.12 2.02
N GLN A 63 -15.60 -8.86 2.16
CA GLN A 63 -16.99 -8.46 1.88
C GLN A 63 -17.41 -8.81 0.45
N PHE A 64 -16.56 -8.59 -0.55
CA PHE A 64 -16.87 -8.95 -1.94
C PHE A 64 -17.16 -10.44 -2.13
N SER A 65 -16.49 -11.33 -1.39
CA SER A 65 -16.77 -12.77 -1.45
C SER A 65 -18.18 -13.14 -0.92
N ASN A 66 -18.74 -12.33 -0.03
CA ASN A 66 -20.01 -12.61 0.67
C ASN A 66 -21.21 -11.80 0.16
N MET A 67 -20.99 -10.75 -0.65
CA MET A 67 -22.06 -9.89 -1.18
C MET A 67 -22.96 -10.61 -2.19
N THR A 68 -24.21 -10.16 -2.34
CA THR A 68 -25.05 -10.56 -3.48
C THR A 68 -24.50 -9.94 -4.78
N ASP A 69 -24.94 -10.44 -5.94
CA ASP A 69 -24.50 -9.88 -7.24
C ASP A 69 -24.88 -8.40 -7.37
N GLU A 70 -26.07 -8.02 -6.88
CA GLU A 70 -26.53 -6.62 -6.92
C GLU A 70 -25.66 -5.71 -6.04
N GLN A 71 -25.34 -6.15 -4.83
CA GLN A 71 -24.45 -5.42 -3.91
C GLN A 71 -23.04 -5.27 -4.51
N LEU A 72 -22.49 -6.36 -5.06
CA LEU A 72 -21.15 -6.34 -5.63
C LEU A 72 -21.08 -5.48 -6.89
N ILE A 73 -22.09 -5.53 -7.76
CA ILE A 73 -22.21 -4.60 -8.91
C ILE A 73 -22.22 -3.15 -8.42
N HIS A 74 -22.99 -2.84 -7.38
CA HIS A 74 -23.03 -1.49 -6.82
C HIS A 74 -21.64 -1.04 -6.34
N GLU A 75 -20.95 -1.86 -5.55
CA GLU A 75 -19.60 -1.59 -5.06
C GLU A 75 -18.58 -1.39 -6.20
N LEU A 76 -18.65 -2.20 -7.25
CA LEU A 76 -17.79 -2.05 -8.42
C LEU A 76 -18.07 -0.74 -9.16
N LYS A 77 -19.34 -0.36 -9.30
CA LYS A 77 -19.75 0.88 -9.97
C LYS A 77 -19.29 2.14 -9.24
N ILE A 78 -19.43 2.20 -7.91
CA ILE A 78 -18.93 3.35 -7.14
C ILE A 78 -17.41 3.50 -7.26
N ARG A 79 -16.67 2.43 -7.59
CA ARG A 79 -15.22 2.44 -7.87
C ARG A 79 -14.87 2.74 -9.34
N GLY A 80 -15.85 3.21 -10.12
CA GLY A 80 -15.64 3.70 -11.49
C GLY A 80 -15.55 2.58 -12.53
N LEU A 81 -16.32 1.51 -12.35
CA LEU A 81 -16.68 0.57 -13.42
C LEU A 81 -18.05 0.95 -13.97
N ASP A 82 -18.27 0.76 -15.26
CA ASP A 82 -19.63 0.81 -15.79
C ASP A 82 -20.40 -0.48 -15.45
N HIS A 83 -21.70 -0.51 -15.77
CA HIS A 83 -22.58 -1.65 -15.44
C HIS A 83 -22.21 -2.93 -16.19
N VAL A 84 -21.75 -2.81 -17.43
CA VAL A 84 -21.39 -3.95 -18.29
C VAL A 84 -20.08 -4.55 -17.81
N GLU A 85 -19.07 -3.71 -17.55
CA GLU A 85 -17.80 -4.13 -16.99
C GLU A 85 -17.97 -4.74 -15.59
N ALA A 86 -18.77 -4.11 -14.71
CA ALA A 86 -19.01 -4.62 -13.36
C ALA A 86 -19.63 -6.03 -13.39
N LYS A 87 -20.64 -6.26 -14.24
CA LYS A 87 -21.23 -7.59 -14.45
C LYS A 87 -20.21 -8.61 -14.94
N LYS A 88 -19.37 -8.22 -15.91
CA LYS A 88 -18.33 -9.10 -16.48
C LYS A 88 -17.28 -9.51 -15.42
N LEU A 89 -16.92 -8.59 -14.52
CA LEU A 89 -15.89 -8.81 -13.51
C LEU A 89 -16.39 -9.47 -12.22
N LEU A 90 -17.70 -9.75 -12.09
CA LEU A 90 -18.28 -10.37 -10.89
C LEU A 90 -17.53 -11.62 -10.40
N PRO A 91 -17.23 -12.64 -11.24
CA PRO A 91 -16.53 -13.83 -10.78
C PRO A 91 -15.13 -13.51 -10.25
N GLN A 92 -14.44 -12.58 -10.91
CA GLN A 92 -13.08 -12.18 -10.54
C GLN A 92 -13.08 -11.39 -9.24
N ALA A 93 -14.04 -10.47 -9.07
CA ALA A 93 -14.21 -9.68 -7.87
C ALA A 93 -14.49 -10.57 -6.64
N ARG A 94 -15.35 -11.59 -6.77
CA ARG A 94 -15.59 -12.58 -5.70
C ARG A 94 -14.35 -13.39 -5.35
N ALA A 95 -13.57 -13.76 -6.35
CA ALA A 95 -12.36 -14.56 -6.16
C ALA A 95 -11.15 -13.76 -5.64
N LEU A 96 -11.21 -12.42 -5.62
CA LEU A 96 -10.06 -11.58 -5.26
C LEU A 96 -9.53 -11.87 -3.86
N TYR A 97 -10.41 -12.10 -2.88
CA TYR A 97 -9.97 -12.35 -1.50
C TYR A 97 -9.08 -13.59 -1.42
N LEU A 98 -9.57 -14.72 -1.94
CA LEU A 98 -8.80 -15.97 -2.00
C LEU A 98 -7.53 -15.80 -2.85
N LYS A 99 -7.62 -15.13 -4.01
CA LYS A 99 -6.45 -14.88 -4.88
C LYS A 99 -5.35 -14.10 -4.15
N VAL A 100 -5.72 -13.11 -3.34
CA VAL A 100 -4.77 -12.32 -2.55
C VAL A 100 -4.19 -13.13 -1.39
N LEU A 101 -5.02 -13.90 -0.68
CA LEU A 101 -4.56 -14.77 0.43
C LEU A 101 -3.64 -15.90 -0.02
N MET A 102 -3.89 -16.47 -1.20
CA MET A 102 -3.08 -17.54 -1.78
C MET A 102 -1.82 -17.03 -2.48
N SER A 103 -1.65 -15.70 -2.60
CA SER A 103 -0.48 -15.14 -3.25
C SER A 103 0.76 -15.34 -2.37
N PRO A 104 1.87 -15.87 -2.91
CA PRO A 104 3.09 -16.08 -2.13
C PRO A 104 3.71 -14.77 -1.63
N GLN A 105 3.41 -13.66 -2.30
CA GLN A 105 3.84 -12.32 -1.91
C GLN A 105 2.59 -11.43 -1.81
N SER A 106 2.46 -10.73 -0.68
CA SER A 106 1.34 -9.85 -0.43
C SER A 106 1.49 -8.49 -1.11
N ILE A 107 0.42 -7.71 -1.08
CA ILE A 107 0.43 -6.30 -1.49
C ILE A 107 1.36 -5.53 -0.55
N VAL A 108 2.27 -4.74 -1.12
CA VAL A 108 3.22 -3.95 -0.32
C VAL A 108 2.56 -2.65 0.10
N ILE A 109 2.10 -2.59 1.34
CA ILE A 109 1.56 -1.39 1.98
C ILE A 109 2.45 -1.03 3.15
N ASP A 110 3.29 0.00 2.97
CA ASP A 110 4.38 0.32 3.91
C ASP A 110 4.56 1.82 4.11
N THR A 111 5.45 2.19 5.03
CA THR A 111 5.96 3.55 5.10
C THR A 111 7.09 3.77 4.11
N PHE A 112 7.36 5.03 3.78
CA PHE A 112 8.54 5.40 2.99
C PHE A 112 9.83 4.80 3.59
N HIS A 113 10.07 5.02 4.88
CA HIS A 113 11.27 4.52 5.55
C HIS A 113 11.36 2.99 5.55
N GLY A 114 10.25 2.29 5.79
CA GLY A 114 10.21 0.82 5.79
C GLY A 114 10.55 0.25 4.41
N TRP A 115 9.97 0.83 3.36
CA TRP A 115 10.23 0.37 2.00
C TRP A 115 11.65 0.71 1.52
N PHE A 116 12.15 1.92 1.77
CA PHE A 116 13.54 2.27 1.43
C PHE A 116 14.56 1.38 2.15
N GLY A 117 14.31 1.02 3.42
CA GLY A 117 15.15 0.06 4.13
C GLY A 117 15.19 -1.31 3.45
N LYS A 118 14.03 -1.84 3.02
CA LYS A 118 13.96 -3.10 2.25
C LYS A 118 14.69 -3.01 0.92
N LEU A 119 14.55 -1.89 0.21
CA LEU A 119 15.20 -1.65 -1.08
C LEU A 119 16.73 -1.66 -0.93
N LEU A 120 17.26 -0.93 0.06
CA LEU A 120 18.69 -0.91 0.35
C LEU A 120 19.21 -2.30 0.75
N GLY A 121 18.43 -3.07 1.51
CA GLY A 121 18.78 -4.44 1.88
C GLY A 121 18.83 -5.41 0.71
N ALA A 122 18.03 -5.18 -0.34
CA ALA A 122 17.99 -6.02 -1.53
C ALA A 122 19.10 -5.71 -2.55
N ALA A 123 19.66 -4.50 -2.53
CA ALA A 123 20.74 -4.08 -3.43
C ALA A 123 21.88 -3.30 -2.71
N PRO A 124 22.50 -3.88 -1.65
CA PRO A 124 23.42 -3.15 -0.78
C PRO A 124 24.71 -2.73 -1.48
N ILE A 125 25.24 -3.57 -2.39
CA ILE A 125 26.51 -3.31 -3.10
C ILE A 125 26.41 -2.08 -4.01
N SER A 126 25.30 -1.93 -4.73
CA SER A 126 25.07 -0.78 -5.62
C SER A 126 24.80 0.52 -4.86
N ALA A 127 24.47 0.43 -3.58
CA ALA A 127 24.17 1.57 -2.71
C ALA A 127 25.33 1.95 -1.78
N GLU A 128 26.49 1.28 -1.89
CA GLU A 128 27.63 1.42 -0.97
C GLU A 128 27.26 1.18 0.51
N VAL A 129 26.17 0.42 0.75
CA VAL A 129 25.70 0.08 2.10
C VAL A 129 26.26 -1.29 2.49
N GLN A 130 26.76 -1.42 3.73
CA GLN A 130 27.21 -2.71 4.23
C GLN A 130 26.05 -3.73 4.29
N PRO A 131 26.24 -4.95 3.77
CA PRO A 131 25.28 -6.04 3.96
C PRO A 131 25.00 -6.28 5.44
N GLY A 132 23.72 -6.48 5.80
CA GLY A 132 23.31 -6.71 7.18
C GLY A 132 23.16 -5.43 8.02
N PHE A 133 23.08 -4.25 7.40
CA PHE A 133 22.77 -3.02 8.14
C PHE A 133 21.42 -3.15 8.88
N ASN A 134 21.36 -2.59 10.08
CA ASN A 134 20.12 -2.46 10.82
C ASN A 134 19.69 -1.00 10.82
N LEU A 135 18.43 -0.75 10.45
CA LEU A 135 17.86 0.59 10.56
C LEU A 135 17.71 0.92 12.05
N ARG A 136 18.46 1.90 12.52
CA ARG A 136 18.34 2.43 13.89
C ARG A 136 17.28 3.51 13.94
N GLU A 137 16.32 3.37 14.86
CA GLU A 137 15.24 4.35 15.06
C GLU A 137 15.61 5.48 16.05
N ASP A 138 16.78 5.39 16.68
CA ASP A 138 17.26 6.28 17.75
C ASP A 138 18.24 7.35 17.25
N ALA A 139 17.98 7.92 16.06
CA ALA A 139 18.82 8.94 15.44
C ALA A 139 19.12 10.14 16.37
N LYS A 140 18.14 10.55 17.18
CA LYS A 140 18.32 11.66 18.12
C LYS A 140 19.31 11.33 19.24
N ARG A 141 19.22 10.11 19.78
CA ARG A 141 20.14 9.64 20.82
C ARG A 141 21.57 9.52 20.27
N LEU A 142 21.72 9.00 19.05
CA LEU A 142 22.99 8.94 18.36
C LEU A 142 23.59 10.33 18.11
N GLN A 143 22.77 11.30 17.70
CA GLN A 143 23.23 12.68 17.54
C GLN A 143 23.70 13.28 18.86
N GLU A 144 22.97 13.04 19.95
CA GLU A 144 23.35 13.50 21.30
C GLU A 144 24.66 12.85 21.78
N GLU A 145 24.83 11.54 21.58
CA GLU A 145 26.07 10.80 21.88
C GLU A 145 27.26 11.34 21.06
N CYS A 146 27.12 11.48 19.73
CA CYS A 146 28.17 12.03 18.89
C CYS A 146 28.53 13.49 19.23
N MET A 147 27.55 14.31 19.63
CA MET A 147 27.82 15.67 20.08
C MET A 147 28.55 15.68 21.42
N GLN A 148 28.22 14.80 22.36
CA GLN A 148 28.91 14.70 23.64
C GLN A 148 30.39 14.33 23.47
N ASP A 149 30.68 13.33 22.62
CA ASP A 149 32.04 12.95 22.27
C ASP A 149 32.79 14.13 21.63
N TRP A 150 32.14 14.85 20.70
CA TRP A 150 32.73 16.02 20.04
C TRP A 150 33.05 17.17 21.01
N TRP A 151 32.20 17.42 22.01
CA TRP A 151 32.45 18.44 23.04
C TRP A 151 33.53 18.02 24.06
N GLY A 152 33.66 16.71 24.33
CA GLY A 152 34.67 16.17 25.25
C GLY A 152 36.10 16.22 24.70
N ASP A 153 36.25 16.20 23.36
CA ASP A 153 37.53 16.22 22.65
C ASP A 153 37.96 17.63 22.16
N LEU A 154 37.24 18.70 22.56
CA LEU A 154 37.68 20.07 22.31
C LEU A 154 38.82 20.43 23.28
N PRO A 155 39.97 20.95 22.78
CA PRO A 155 41.13 21.29 23.60
C PRO A 155 40.89 22.44 24.58
#